data_AF-A0A4U7DFW4-F1
#
_entry.id   AF-A0A4U7DFW4-F1
#
_cell.length_a   1.000
_cell.length_b   1.000
_cell.length_c   1.000
_cell.angle_alpha   90.00
_cell.angle_beta   90.00
_cell.angle_gamma   90.00
#
_symmetry.space_group_name_H-M   'P 1'
#
loop_
_entity.id
_entity.type
_entity.pdbx_description
1 polymer ?
#
loop_
_entity_poly.entity_id
_entity_poly.type
_entity_poly.pdbx_seq_one_letter_code
_entity_poly.pdbx_strand_id
1 'polypeptide(L)'
;VVVYDTPSRDGSPIIHRAVFWVEDGENWYDRANSSYVDGSDSCAELLNCPAPHAGYVTRGDDNDYYDQARGIASPVRPDWVRAKGQFHVPYLGELRLEVQKLL
;
A
#
# COMPACT_ATOMS: atom_id res chain seq x y z
N VAL A 1 -1.17 9.91 3.72
CA VAL A 1 -1.19 9.28 2.38
C VAL A 1 0.12 9.57 1.69
N VAL A 2 0.69 8.59 1.00
CA VAL A 2 1.91 8.70 0.21
C VAL A 2 1.60 8.45 -1.26
N VAL A 3 2.31 9.15 -2.13
CA VAL A 3 2.30 8.91 -3.58
C VAL A 3 3.62 8.22 -3.92
N TYR A 4 3.59 7.04 -4.52
CA TYR A 4 4.78 6.26 -4.80
C TYR A 4 4.70 5.50 -6.14
N ASP A 5 5.88 5.22 -6.70
CA ASP A 5 6.05 4.33 -7.84
C ASP A 5 6.74 3.04 -7.38
N THR A 6 6.31 1.89 -7.87
CA THR A 6 7.01 0.62 -7.60
C THR A 6 7.86 0.23 -8.81
N PRO A 7 9.05 -0.36 -8.62
CA PRO A 7 9.86 -0.83 -9.75
C PRO A 7 9.16 -1.93 -10.58
N SER A 8 8.20 -2.63 -9.97
CA SER A 8 7.46 -3.74 -10.57
C SER A 8 6.31 -3.31 -11.49
N ARG A 9 6.04 -2.01 -11.60
CA ARG A 9 4.87 -1.50 -12.33
C ARG A 9 5.19 -0.21 -13.06
N ASP A 10 4.87 -0.19 -14.35
CA ASP A 10 4.78 1.05 -15.13
C ASP A 10 3.35 1.62 -15.09
N GLY A 11 3.22 2.95 -15.06
CA GLY A 11 1.94 3.65 -15.16
C GLY A 11 1.77 4.77 -14.13
N SER A 12 0.51 5.13 -13.86
CA SER A 12 0.19 6.17 -12.88
C SER A 12 0.67 5.80 -11.47
N PRO A 13 1.25 6.74 -10.71
CA PRO A 13 1.66 6.53 -9.32
C PRO A 13 0.51 6.07 -8.43
N ILE A 14 0.82 5.25 -7.44
CA ILE A 14 -0.13 4.74 -6.45
C ILE A 14 -0.28 5.77 -5.32
N ILE A 15 -1.52 6.02 -4.88
CA ILE A 15 -1.83 6.99 -3.82
C ILE A 15 -2.54 6.26 -2.67
N HIS A 16 -1.79 5.68 -1.75
CA HIS A 16 -2.33 4.90 -0.64
C HIS A 16 -1.82 5.40 0.72
N ARG A 17 -2.47 4.95 1.79
CA ARG A 17 -2.09 5.28 3.17
C ARG A 17 -0.93 4.39 3.60
N ALA A 18 0.20 5.00 4.01
CA ALA A 18 1.20 4.30 4.80
C ALA A 18 0.61 4.00 6.18
N VAL A 19 0.48 2.72 6.51
CA VAL A 19 -0.19 2.25 7.73
C VAL A 19 0.84 2.04 8.84
N PHE A 20 1.88 1.25 8.57
CA PHE A 20 2.98 1.03 9.51
C PHE A 20 4.28 0.67 8.77
N TRP A 21 5.41 0.80 9.47
CA TRP A 21 6.73 0.41 8.98
C TRP A 21 7.06 -1.02 9.41
N VAL A 22 7.75 -1.74 8.52
CA VAL A 22 8.31 -3.07 8.73
C VAL A 22 9.80 -3.08 8.39
N GLU A 23 10.57 -3.89 9.11
CA GLU A 23 11.98 -4.16 8.84
C GLU A 23 12.18 -5.31 7.84
N ASP A 24 13.39 -5.45 7.31
CA ASP A 24 13.76 -6.58 6.45
C ASP A 24 13.63 -7.92 7.20
N GLY A 25 12.92 -8.87 6.61
CA GLY A 25 12.61 -10.16 7.20
C GLY A 25 11.56 -10.12 8.32
N GLU A 26 10.91 -8.99 8.59
CA GLU A 26 9.90 -8.90 9.65
C GLU A 26 8.67 -9.76 9.30
N ASN A 27 8.24 -10.60 10.25
CA ASN A 27 6.89 -11.14 10.25
C ASN A 27 5.92 -10.01 10.63
N TRP A 28 5.37 -9.36 9.61
CA TRP A 28 4.45 -8.25 9.83
C TRP A 28 3.00 -8.69 10.05
N TYR A 29 2.67 -9.97 9.84
CA TYR A 29 1.35 -10.54 10.12
C TYR A 29 0.96 -10.34 11.60
N ASP A 30 1.91 -10.51 12.52
CA ASP A 30 1.68 -10.40 13.97
C ASP A 30 1.18 -9.01 14.41
N ARG A 31 1.45 -7.98 13.61
CA ARG A 31 1.05 -6.58 13.85
C ARG A 31 -0.06 -6.11 12.91
N ALA A 32 -0.36 -6.89 11.88
CA ALA A 32 -1.37 -6.57 10.89
C ALA A 32 -2.75 -6.57 11.53
N ASN A 33 -3.66 -5.74 11.02
CA ASN A 33 -5.06 -5.93 11.30
C ASN A 33 -5.58 -7.09 10.43
N SER A 34 -6.12 -8.12 11.08
CA SER A 34 -6.58 -9.36 10.44
C SER A 34 -7.73 -9.18 9.45
N SER A 35 -8.43 -8.04 9.46
CA SER A 35 -9.42 -7.73 8.43
C SER A 35 -8.80 -7.36 7.08
N TYR A 36 -7.48 -7.15 6.99
CA TYR A 36 -6.80 -6.68 5.76
C TYR A 36 -5.69 -7.61 5.26
N VAL A 37 -5.59 -8.83 5.79
CA VAL A 37 -4.56 -9.84 5.42
C VAL A 37 -5.06 -10.85 4.37
N ASP A 38 -6.05 -10.47 3.58
CA ASP A 38 -6.61 -11.28 2.48
C ASP A 38 -7.00 -12.71 2.89
N GLY A 39 -7.54 -12.87 4.10
CA GLY A 39 -7.95 -14.17 4.65
C GLY A 39 -6.80 -15.12 5.01
N SER A 40 -5.56 -14.65 5.01
CA SER A 40 -4.40 -15.44 5.44
C SER A 40 -4.42 -15.69 6.95
N ASP A 41 -4.08 -16.90 7.38
CA ASP A 41 -3.97 -17.27 8.80
C ASP A 41 -2.53 -17.18 9.33
N SER A 42 -1.56 -16.91 8.46
CA SER A 42 -0.16 -16.80 8.81
C SER A 42 0.64 -15.91 7.86
N CYS A 43 1.83 -15.49 8.31
CA CYS A 43 2.80 -14.80 7.45
C CYS A 43 3.24 -15.64 6.24
N ALA A 44 3.33 -16.97 6.38
CA ALA A 44 3.74 -17.84 5.29
C ALA A 44 2.72 -17.89 4.13
N GLU A 45 1.46 -17.53 4.39
CA GLU A 45 0.40 -17.47 3.38
C GLU A 45 0.33 -16.10 2.68
N LEU A 46 0.90 -15.06 3.30
CA LEU A 46 0.87 -13.70 2.78
C LEU A 46 1.96 -13.45 1.75
N LEU A 47 1.61 -12.76 0.67
CA LEU A 47 2.61 -12.18 -0.21
C LEU A 47 3.45 -11.15 0.55
N ASN A 48 4.75 -11.12 0.24
CA ASN A 48 5.73 -10.24 0.89
C ASN A 48 5.79 -10.38 2.42
N CYS A 49 5.44 -11.54 2.97
CA CYS A 49 5.67 -11.89 4.38
C CYS A 49 6.48 -13.20 4.47
N PRO A 50 7.62 -13.25 5.17
CA PRO A 50 8.30 -12.13 5.82
C PRO A 50 8.64 -11.00 4.85
N ALA A 51 8.73 -9.78 5.36
CA ALA A 51 9.01 -8.60 4.53
C ALA A 51 10.30 -8.81 3.72
N PRO A 52 10.29 -8.67 2.37
CA PRO A 52 11.48 -8.88 1.55
C PRO A 52 12.52 -7.74 1.67
N HIS A 53 12.14 -6.67 2.37
CA HIS A 53 12.97 -5.53 2.74
C HIS A 53 12.19 -4.59 3.65
N ALA A 54 12.91 -3.69 4.32
CA ALA A 54 12.30 -2.63 5.10
C ALA A 54 11.47 -1.66 4.23
N GLY A 55 10.36 -1.17 4.76
CA GLY A 55 9.44 -0.29 4.07
C GLY A 55 8.10 -0.09 4.77
N TYR A 56 7.21 0.67 4.15
CA TYR A 56 5.85 0.87 4.66
C TYR A 56 4.90 -0.20 4.12
N VAL A 57 4.12 -0.80 5.01
CA VAL A 57 2.88 -1.47 4.64
C VAL A 57 1.85 -0.40 4.29
N THR A 58 1.25 -0.51 3.11
CA THR A 58 0.32 0.49 2.57
C THR A 58 -1.07 -0.09 2.31
N ARG A 59 -2.09 0.76 2.31
CA ARG A 59 -3.47 0.40 1.99
C ARG A 59 -4.21 1.53 1.29
N GLY A 60 -4.96 1.20 0.25
CA GLY A 60 -5.99 2.09 -0.29
C GLY A 60 -7.10 2.32 0.74
N ASP A 61 -7.68 3.52 0.77
CA ASP A 61 -8.77 3.83 1.70
C ASP A 61 -10.06 3.04 1.34
N ASP A 62 -10.22 2.66 0.06
CA ASP A 62 -11.32 1.82 -0.47
C ASP A 62 -10.92 0.34 -0.66
N ASN A 63 -9.75 -0.07 -0.18
CA ASN A 63 -9.30 -1.46 -0.27
C ASN A 63 -9.59 -2.22 1.04
N ASP A 64 -10.04 -3.47 0.90
CA ASP A 64 -10.25 -4.43 1.99
C ASP A 64 -9.01 -5.29 2.30
N TYR A 65 -7.85 -4.96 1.73
CA TYR A 65 -6.58 -5.65 1.98
C TYR A 65 -5.38 -4.69 1.92
N TYR A 66 -4.29 -5.06 2.59
CA TYR A 66 -2.99 -4.40 2.44
C TYR A 66 -2.40 -4.65 1.06
N ASP A 67 -1.71 -3.66 0.51
CA ASP A 67 -1.10 -3.74 -0.82
C ASP A 67 -0.09 -4.90 -0.91
N GLN A 68 0.58 -5.21 0.20
CA GLN A 68 1.56 -6.28 0.32
C GLN A 68 0.91 -7.66 0.26
N ALA A 69 -0.31 -7.81 0.80
CA ALA A 69 -1.03 -9.09 0.85
C ALA A 69 -1.44 -9.59 -0.54
N ARG A 70 -1.80 -8.68 -1.47
CA ARG A 70 -2.18 -9.01 -2.86
C ARG A 70 -1.12 -8.68 -3.90
N GLY A 71 0.08 -8.28 -3.48
CA GLY A 71 1.18 -8.01 -4.41
C GLY A 71 0.99 -6.76 -5.28
N ILE A 72 0.16 -5.80 -4.84
CA ILE A 72 0.12 -4.45 -5.46
C ILE A 72 1.50 -3.79 -5.34
N ALA A 73 2.15 -3.97 -4.19
CA ALA A 73 3.51 -3.51 -3.93
C ALA A 73 4.17 -4.38 -2.86
N SER A 74 5.49 -4.59 -2.92
CA SER A 74 6.26 -4.97 -1.72
C SER A 74 6.29 -3.79 -0.72
N PRO A 75 6.80 -3.94 0.52
CA PRO A 75 6.86 -2.84 1.49
C PRO A 75 7.46 -1.57 0.88
N VAL A 76 6.73 -0.47 0.89
CA VAL A 76 7.09 0.72 0.12
C VAL A 76 8.33 1.39 0.71
N ARG A 77 9.43 1.39 -0.04
CA ARG A 77 10.67 2.03 0.41
C ARG A 77 10.56 3.56 0.41
N PRO A 78 11.25 4.27 1.31
CA PRO A 78 11.21 5.74 1.35
C PRO A 78 11.64 6.43 0.04
N ASP A 79 12.57 5.86 -0.70
CA ASP A 79 13.07 6.37 -1.98
C ASP A 79 12.07 6.22 -3.14
N TRP A 80 11.05 5.37 -2.99
CA TRP A 80 9.94 5.24 -3.94
C TRP A 80 8.87 6.31 -3.76
N VAL A 81 8.86 6.99 -2.61
CA VAL A 81 7.87 8.01 -2.28
C VAL A 81 8.19 9.30 -3.04
N ARG A 82 7.31 9.67 -3.96
CA ARG A 82 7.39 10.91 -4.75
C ARG A 82 6.81 12.11 -4.02
N ALA A 83 5.74 11.89 -3.25
CA ALA A 83 5.06 12.95 -2.52
C ALA A 83 4.36 12.42 -1.26
N LYS A 84 4.12 13.33 -0.32
CA LYS A 84 3.34 13.08 0.90
C LYS A 84 2.13 14.00 0.88
N GLY A 85 0.92 13.45 1.02
CA GLY A 85 -0.29 14.25 1.16
C GLY A 85 -0.29 14.96 2.51
N GLN A 86 -0.09 16.28 2.52
CA GLN A 86 -0.03 17.09 3.74
C GLN A 86 -1.39 17.65 4.17
N PHE A 87 -2.31 17.85 3.22
CA PHE A 87 -3.65 18.38 3.46
C PHE A 87 -4.67 17.68 2.56
N HIS A 88 -5.92 17.63 3.01
CA HIS A 88 -7.04 17.03 2.29
C HIS A 88 -7.97 18.13 1.78
N VAL A 89 -8.27 18.10 0.48
CA VAL A 89 -9.31 18.94 -0.13
C VAL A 89 -10.52 18.03 -0.37
N PRO A 90 -11.67 18.28 0.28
CA PRO A 90 -12.88 17.47 0.09
C PRO A 90 -13.25 17.32 -1.40
N TYR A 91 -13.72 16.12 -1.78
CA TYR A 91 -14.24 15.77 -3.11
C TYR A 91 -13.24 15.80 -4.30
N LEU A 92 -12.02 16.32 -4.12
CA LEU A 92 -11.03 16.40 -5.20
C LEU A 92 -10.60 15.00 -5.70
N GLY A 93 -10.53 14.03 -4.81
CA GLY A 93 -10.25 12.63 -5.15
C GLY A 93 -11.35 12.00 -6.01
N GLU A 94 -12.61 12.20 -5.64
CA GLU A 94 -13.78 11.71 -6.39
C GLU A 94 -13.83 12.31 -7.80
N LEU A 95 -13.60 13.62 -7.94
CA LEU A 95 -13.52 14.28 -9.25
C LEU A 95 -12.48 13.62 -10.16
N ARG A 96 -11.30 13.31 -9.63
CA ARG A 96 -10.24 12.63 -10.39
C ARG A 96 -10.67 11.24 -10.85
N LEU A 97 -11.41 10.50 -10.02
CA LEU A 97 -11.91 9.16 -10.37
C LEU A 97 -13.01 9.24 -11.44
N GLU A 98 -13.93 10.19 -11.34
CA GLU A 98 -14.98 10.38 -12.34
C GLU A 98 -14.42 10.82 -13.70
N VAL A 99 -13.41 11.71 -13.72
CA VAL A 99 -12.71 12.09 -14.96
C VAL A 99 -12.03 10.88 -15.61
N GLN A 100 -11.44 9.96 -14.84
CA GLN A 100 -10.84 8.73 -15.39
C GLN A 100 -11.85 7.75 -15.96
N LYS A 101 -13.11 7.75 -15.51
CA LYS A 101 -14.17 6.91 -16.09
C LYS A 101 -14.68 7.46 -17.44
N LEU A 102 -14.52 8.76 -17.68
CA LEU A 102 -15.03 9.47 -18.85
C LEU A 102 -14.03 9.52 -20.03
N LEU A 103 -12.76 9.20 -19.78
CA LEU A 103 -11.67 9.18 -20.76
C LEU A 103 -11.30 7.73 -21.09
#